data_AF-A0A4R7V7E4-F1
#
_entry.id   AF-A0A4R7V7E4-F1
#
_cell.length_a   1.000
_cell.length_b   1.000
_cell.length_c   1.000
_cell.angle_alpha   90.00
_cell.angle_beta   90.00
_cell.angle_gamma   90.00
#
_symmetry.space_group_name_H-M   'P 1'
#
loop_
_entity.id
_entity.type
_entity.pdbx_description
1 polymer ?
#
loop_
_entity_poly.entity_id
_entity_poly.type
_entity_poly.pdbx_seq_one_letter_code
_entity_poly.pdbx_strand_id
1 'polypeptide(L)'
;MAWLSRSVRTPFAAAVLGLLVLAGWAAWSAGLFDGELAGRVRTSSVYAAPGIDLDVGAAERVVGNRRLVVVFLDGGADLSQACEDTEDAAAGTLVMFFQPEGDELDHYGCSSLVRDDDEGDAFGKAFVAENAVAGGADQFVDRPLEAVKVVAVNYDALVKAGVVPDGARTIEPSAPRYVLAVAAVLTVVGGAVAVFLVGRRVGRLAAGRSGGGEALSDARVSLNAKAAVLAQRIIELDRRPVSDEQRRLAADYAALAADIAGQEGKVGPGLVERVRVLSERADRLADRPAKPRRKS
;
A
#
# COMPACT_ATOMS: atom_id res chain seq x y z
N MET A 1 0.18 -6.06 20.02
CA MET A 1 0.37 -6.77 18.73
C MET A 1 -0.92 -7.34 18.12
N ALA A 2 -1.98 -7.67 18.87
CA ALA A 2 -3.22 -8.25 18.32
C ALA A 2 -4.16 -7.29 17.54
N TRP A 3 -3.89 -5.98 17.54
CA TRP A 3 -4.69 -4.98 16.81
C TRP A 3 -4.23 -4.79 15.36
N LEU A 4 -2.91 -4.93 15.10
CA LEU A 4 -2.35 -4.87 13.74
C LEU A 4 -2.83 -6.02 12.86
N SER A 5 -2.96 -7.24 13.41
CA SER A 5 -3.37 -8.42 12.63
C SER A 5 -4.85 -8.41 12.22
N ARG A 6 -5.70 -7.62 12.87
CA ARG A 6 -7.13 -7.50 12.50
C ARG A 6 -7.39 -6.43 11.44
N SER A 7 -6.62 -5.34 11.43
CA SER A 7 -6.76 -4.27 10.44
C SER A 7 -6.25 -4.67 9.05
N VAL A 8 -5.27 -5.59 8.96
CA VAL A 8 -4.71 -6.09 7.70
C VAL A 8 -5.70 -6.97 6.90
N ARG A 9 -6.80 -7.44 7.49
CA ARG A 9 -7.82 -8.26 6.79
C ARG A 9 -8.82 -7.46 5.96
N THR A 10 -8.72 -6.14 5.92
CA THR A 10 -9.56 -5.34 5.02
C THR A 10 -8.87 -5.19 3.67
N PRO A 11 -9.59 -5.33 2.54
CA PRO A 11 -8.98 -5.20 1.20
C PRO A 11 -8.33 -3.83 0.99
N PHE A 12 -8.83 -2.81 1.68
CA PHE A 12 -8.24 -1.48 1.72
C PHE A 12 -6.86 -1.43 2.40
N ALA A 13 -6.70 -2.06 3.57
CA ALA A 13 -5.40 -2.10 4.25
C ALA A 13 -4.37 -2.87 3.41
N ALA A 14 -4.78 -3.95 2.75
CA ALA A 14 -3.91 -4.69 1.83
C ALA A 14 -3.48 -3.83 0.62
N ALA A 15 -4.41 -3.07 0.03
CA ALA A 15 -4.09 -2.16 -1.08
C ALA A 15 -3.14 -1.04 -0.67
N VAL A 16 -3.34 -0.42 0.49
CA VAL A 16 -2.43 0.61 1.02
C VAL A 16 -1.04 0.04 1.30
N LEU A 17 -0.97 -1.16 1.89
CA LEU A 17 0.30 -1.83 2.18
C LEU A 17 1.04 -2.19 0.88
N GLY A 18 0.33 -2.69 -0.13
CA GLY A 18 0.89 -2.92 -1.47
C GLY A 18 1.42 -1.65 -2.12
N LEU A 19 0.70 -0.52 -2.01
CA LEU A 19 1.16 0.77 -2.52
C LEU A 19 2.36 1.32 -1.75
N LEU A 20 2.44 1.12 -0.44
CA LEU A 20 3.60 1.50 0.36
C LEU A 20 4.84 0.66 0.01
N VAL A 21 4.66 -0.64 -0.24
CA VAL A 21 5.75 -1.52 -0.70
C VAL A 21 6.24 -1.07 -2.08
N LEU A 22 5.32 -0.81 -3.02
CA LEU A 22 5.68 -0.29 -4.36
C LEU A 22 6.34 1.09 -4.28
N ALA A 23 5.87 1.98 -3.43
CA ALA A 23 6.47 3.30 -3.24
C ALA A 23 7.86 3.20 -2.59
N GLY A 24 8.03 2.32 -1.61
CA GLY A 24 9.33 2.03 -1.01
C GLY A 24 10.31 1.44 -2.03
N TRP A 25 9.84 0.49 -2.84
CA TRP A 25 10.62 -0.10 -3.93
C TRP A 25 11.02 0.95 -4.98
N ALA A 26 10.06 1.78 -5.41
CA ALA A 26 10.31 2.85 -6.36
C ALA A 26 11.29 3.90 -5.80
N ALA A 27 11.17 4.26 -4.52
CA ALA A 27 12.10 5.18 -3.87
C ALA A 27 13.51 4.59 -3.73
N TRP A 28 13.61 3.30 -3.42
CA TRP A 28 14.87 2.58 -3.33
C TRP A 28 15.55 2.48 -4.70
N SER A 29 14.85 1.98 -5.73
CA SER A 29 15.36 1.91 -7.11
C SER A 29 15.61 3.28 -7.78
N ALA A 30 14.97 4.35 -7.29
CA ALA A 30 15.27 5.71 -7.74
C ALA A 30 16.53 6.28 -7.06
N GLY A 31 17.18 5.52 -6.18
CA GLY A 31 18.40 5.95 -5.50
C GLY A 31 18.18 7.08 -4.50
N LEU A 32 17.03 7.11 -3.82
CA LEU A 32 16.78 8.07 -2.73
C LEU A 32 17.75 7.86 -1.55
N PHE A 33 18.36 6.68 -1.48
CA PHE A 33 19.36 6.30 -0.48
C PHE A 33 20.78 6.19 -1.06
N ASP A 34 20.98 6.64 -2.31
CA ASP A 34 22.29 6.60 -2.95
C ASP A 34 23.25 7.56 -2.26
N GLY A 35 24.52 7.14 -2.16
CA GLY A 35 25.59 7.99 -1.69
C GLY A 35 25.83 9.21 -2.58
N GLU A 36 26.56 10.20 -2.06
CA GLU A 36 26.92 11.41 -2.81
C GLU A 36 27.62 11.08 -4.14
N LEU A 37 28.45 10.02 -4.13
CA LEU A 37 29.18 9.54 -5.30
C LEU A 37 28.23 9.07 -6.43
N ALA A 38 27.23 8.25 -6.11
CA ALA A 38 26.25 7.77 -7.07
C ALA A 38 25.39 8.90 -7.67
N GLY A 39 25.02 9.88 -6.84
CA GLY A 39 24.34 11.09 -7.31
C GLY A 39 25.18 11.90 -8.30
N ARG A 40 26.50 12.02 -8.03
CA ARG A 40 27.45 12.66 -8.95
C ARG A 40 27.61 11.87 -10.24
N VAL A 41 27.87 10.57 -10.14
CA VAL A 41 28.03 9.67 -11.28
C VAL A 41 26.82 9.76 -12.20
N ARG A 42 25.58 9.86 -11.70
CA ARG A 42 24.36 10.03 -12.53
C ARG A 42 24.31 11.30 -13.38
N THR A 43 25.01 12.35 -12.96
CA THR A 43 24.90 13.70 -13.58
C THR A 43 26.16 14.15 -14.29
N SER A 44 27.34 13.67 -13.89
CA SER A 44 28.64 13.97 -14.51
C SER A 44 29.30 12.72 -15.08
N SER A 45 30.13 12.88 -16.12
CA SER A 45 30.97 11.80 -16.67
C SER A 45 32.32 11.71 -15.99
N VAL A 46 32.70 12.72 -15.19
CA VAL A 46 33.93 12.71 -14.41
C VAL A 46 33.65 13.16 -12.98
N TYR A 47 34.32 12.51 -12.03
CA TYR A 47 34.38 12.93 -10.63
C TYR A 47 35.83 12.93 -10.15
N ALA A 48 36.19 13.91 -9.34
CA ALA A 48 37.46 13.95 -8.62
C ALA A 48 37.20 14.27 -7.15
N ALA A 49 37.77 13.47 -6.26
CA ALA A 49 37.76 13.73 -4.83
C ALA A 49 38.52 15.04 -4.52
N PRO A 50 38.21 15.73 -3.40
CA PRO A 50 38.78 17.04 -3.09
C PRO A 50 40.32 17.09 -3.02
N GLY A 51 40.98 15.96 -2.81
CA GLY A 51 42.44 15.85 -2.77
C GLY A 51 43.13 15.67 -4.13
N ILE A 52 42.38 15.53 -5.23
CA ILE A 52 42.92 15.23 -6.56
C ILE A 52 42.93 16.48 -7.43
N ASP A 53 44.11 16.87 -7.93
CA ASP A 53 44.27 18.01 -8.84
C ASP A 53 43.86 17.64 -10.27
N LEU A 54 42.55 17.63 -10.53
CA LEU A 54 41.97 17.37 -11.84
C LEU A 54 41.04 18.51 -12.28
N ASP A 55 41.30 19.08 -13.46
CA ASP A 55 40.32 19.92 -14.15
C ASP A 55 39.17 19.04 -14.68
N VAL A 56 38.13 18.91 -13.86
CA VAL A 56 36.92 18.13 -14.17
C VAL A 56 36.29 18.60 -15.49
N GLY A 57 36.24 19.90 -15.76
CA GLY A 57 35.63 20.42 -16.98
C GLY A 57 36.46 20.11 -18.25
N ALA A 58 37.78 20.01 -18.13
CA ALA A 58 38.62 19.49 -19.21
C ALA A 58 38.44 17.99 -19.39
N ALA A 59 38.41 17.23 -18.30
CA ALA A 59 38.22 15.79 -18.32
C ALA A 59 36.84 15.39 -18.90
N GLU A 60 35.77 16.09 -18.54
CA GLU A 60 34.43 15.88 -19.11
C GLU A 60 34.39 16.13 -20.62
N ARG A 61 35.16 17.11 -21.12
CA ARG A 61 35.29 17.35 -22.57
C ARG A 61 36.05 16.23 -23.28
N VAL A 62 37.04 15.63 -22.61
CA VAL A 62 37.79 14.48 -23.14
C VAL A 62 36.88 13.25 -23.21
N VAL A 63 36.13 12.95 -22.14
CA VAL A 63 35.18 11.82 -22.10
C VAL A 63 33.99 12.05 -23.04
N GLY A 64 33.49 13.28 -23.12
CA GLY A 64 32.40 13.66 -24.01
C GLY A 64 31.12 12.86 -23.73
N ASN A 65 30.47 12.39 -24.79
CA ASN A 65 29.20 11.67 -24.72
C ASN A 65 29.35 10.13 -24.61
N ARG A 66 30.58 9.62 -24.39
CA ARG A 66 30.84 8.17 -24.30
C ARG A 66 30.06 7.53 -23.17
N ARG A 67 29.77 6.24 -23.27
CA ARG A 67 29.27 5.42 -22.14
C ARG A 67 30.43 5.05 -21.20
N LEU A 68 31.09 6.08 -20.69
CA LEU A 68 32.25 6.00 -19.84
C LEU A 68 32.13 7.05 -18.74
N VAL A 69 32.38 6.65 -17.50
CA VAL A 69 32.51 7.52 -16.34
C VAL A 69 33.88 7.27 -15.73
N VAL A 70 34.60 8.35 -15.39
CA VAL A 70 35.90 8.25 -14.72
C VAL A 70 35.82 8.91 -13.35
N VAL A 71 36.17 8.18 -12.31
CA VAL A 71 36.05 8.60 -10.92
C VAL A 71 37.42 8.51 -10.26
N PHE A 72 37.95 9.64 -9.78
CA PHE A 72 39.13 9.69 -8.94
C PHE A 72 38.73 9.80 -7.48
N LEU A 73 39.14 8.83 -6.67
CA LEU A 73 38.90 8.76 -5.23
C LEU A 73 40.16 9.13 -4.45
N ASP A 74 39.99 9.46 -3.16
CA ASP A 74 41.11 9.67 -2.26
C ASP A 74 41.87 8.35 -2.01
N GLY A 75 43.17 8.45 -1.69
CA GLY A 75 44.00 7.27 -1.43
C GLY A 75 43.50 6.43 -0.26
N GLY A 76 43.40 5.12 -0.47
CA GLY A 76 42.90 4.16 0.52
C GLY A 76 41.37 3.98 0.50
N ALA A 77 40.70 4.43 -0.56
CA ALA A 77 39.30 4.16 -0.79
C ALA A 77 39.07 2.67 -1.13
N ASP A 78 37.92 2.13 -0.72
CA ASP A 78 37.50 0.80 -1.14
C ASP A 78 36.83 0.90 -2.52
N LEU A 79 37.58 0.56 -3.57
CA LEU A 79 37.10 0.62 -4.95
C LEU A 79 35.98 -0.40 -5.22
N SER A 80 35.97 -1.53 -4.51
CA SER A 80 34.91 -2.54 -4.63
C SER A 80 33.60 -1.99 -4.08
N GLN A 81 33.65 -1.35 -2.90
CA GLN A 81 32.47 -0.71 -2.33
C GLN A 81 31.97 0.45 -3.21
N ALA A 82 32.88 1.24 -3.80
CA ALA A 82 32.51 2.30 -4.72
C ALA A 82 31.82 1.77 -6.00
N CYS A 83 32.21 0.59 -6.48
CA CYS A 83 31.53 -0.08 -7.58
C CYS A 83 30.10 -0.49 -7.18
N GLU A 84 29.92 -1.17 -6.04
CA GLU A 84 28.59 -1.54 -5.54
C GLU A 84 27.67 -0.32 -5.36
N ASP A 85 28.20 0.77 -4.81
CA ASP A 85 27.43 2.00 -4.58
C ASP A 85 26.97 2.68 -5.87
N THR A 86 27.64 2.44 -7.00
CA THR A 86 27.39 3.15 -8.27
C THR A 86 26.79 2.28 -9.37
N GLU A 87 26.62 0.98 -9.13
CA GLU A 87 26.13 0.00 -10.09
C GLU A 87 24.80 0.45 -10.75
N ASP A 88 23.81 0.79 -9.93
CA ASP A 88 22.51 1.29 -10.39
C ASP A 88 22.59 2.68 -11.03
N ALA A 89 23.48 3.52 -10.52
CA ALA A 89 23.66 4.91 -10.97
C ALA A 89 24.27 5.01 -12.37
N ALA A 90 25.07 4.01 -12.75
CA ALA A 90 25.78 3.96 -14.01
C ALA A 90 25.34 2.78 -14.89
N ALA A 91 24.15 2.21 -14.66
CA ALA A 91 23.64 1.08 -15.43
C ALA A 91 23.81 1.25 -16.95
N GLY A 92 24.43 0.28 -17.62
CA GLY A 92 24.74 0.32 -19.05
C GLY A 92 25.90 1.24 -19.44
N THR A 93 26.73 1.67 -18.48
CA THR A 93 27.89 2.55 -18.66
C THR A 93 29.10 1.93 -17.98
N LEU A 94 30.29 2.08 -18.58
CA LEU A 94 31.53 1.67 -17.93
C LEU A 94 31.94 2.72 -16.90
N VAL A 95 32.11 2.34 -15.63
CA VAL A 95 32.69 3.22 -14.62
C VAL A 95 34.10 2.76 -14.32
N MET A 96 35.06 3.67 -14.41
CA MET A 96 36.46 3.43 -14.06
C MET A 96 36.80 4.23 -12.82
N PHE A 97 37.13 3.54 -11.74
CA PHE A 97 37.64 4.14 -10.52
C PHE A 97 39.16 4.18 -10.56
N PHE A 98 39.72 5.27 -10.06
CA PHE A 98 41.15 5.47 -9.87
C PHE A 98 41.40 5.97 -8.45
N GLN A 99 42.45 5.47 -7.81
CA GLN A 99 42.96 6.02 -6.57
C GLN A 99 44.50 6.06 -6.63
N PRO A 100 45.13 7.06 -5.99
CA PRO A 100 46.58 7.07 -5.88
C PRO A 100 47.05 5.98 -4.91
N GLU A 101 47.91 5.08 -5.38
CA GLU A 101 48.61 4.07 -4.59
C GLU A 101 50.12 4.18 -4.86
N GLY A 102 50.83 4.91 -3.99
CA GLY A 102 52.26 5.14 -4.17
C GLY A 102 52.55 6.04 -5.38
N ASP A 103 53.30 5.50 -6.35
CA ASP A 103 53.68 6.14 -7.61
C ASP A 103 52.82 5.71 -8.81
N GLU A 104 51.77 4.92 -8.57
CA GLU A 104 50.82 4.46 -9.58
C GLU A 104 49.36 4.81 -9.20
N LEU A 105 48.50 4.86 -10.21
CA LEU A 105 47.05 4.90 -10.02
C LEU A 105 46.52 3.47 -10.00
N ASP A 106 46.14 3.01 -8.81
CA ASP A 106 45.33 1.80 -8.68
C ASP A 106 43.96 2.07 -9.31
N HIS A 107 43.39 1.05 -9.94
CA HIS A 107 42.17 1.19 -10.71
C HIS A 107 41.23 0.01 -10.54
N TYR A 108 39.94 0.30 -10.68
CA TYR A 108 38.91 -0.71 -10.65
C TYR A 108 37.85 -0.41 -11.70
N GLY A 109 37.63 -1.37 -12.59
CA GLY A 109 36.56 -1.31 -13.57
C GLY A 109 35.28 -1.85 -12.97
N CYS A 110 34.21 -1.07 -13.10
CA CYS A 110 32.85 -1.48 -12.75
C CYS A 110 32.02 -1.38 -14.02
N SER A 111 31.98 -2.48 -14.80
CA SER A 111 31.18 -2.53 -16.01
C SER A 111 29.79 -3.10 -15.74
N SER A 112 28.78 -2.24 -15.77
CA SER A 112 27.38 -2.64 -15.93
C SER A 112 26.99 -2.77 -17.42
N LEU A 113 27.98 -2.89 -18.30
CA LEU A 113 27.81 -2.97 -19.76
C LEU A 113 27.20 -4.30 -20.20
N VAL A 114 27.45 -5.36 -19.44
CA VAL A 114 26.91 -6.69 -19.67
C VAL A 114 25.77 -6.90 -18.67
N ARG A 115 24.54 -6.74 -19.15
CA ARG A 115 23.36 -7.19 -18.40
C ARG A 115 23.41 -8.71 -18.26
N ASP A 116 23.03 -9.22 -17.09
CA ASP A 116 22.95 -10.62 -16.64
C ASP A 116 22.31 -11.67 -17.58
N ASP A 117 21.85 -11.32 -18.78
CA ASP A 117 21.17 -12.24 -19.70
C ASP A 117 22.13 -13.11 -20.55
N ASP A 118 23.45 -12.84 -20.55
CA ASP A 118 24.43 -13.64 -21.31
C ASP A 118 25.26 -14.55 -20.38
N GLU A 119 24.82 -15.80 -20.29
CA GLU A 119 25.40 -16.92 -19.54
C GLU A 119 26.94 -17.01 -19.67
N GLY A 120 27.66 -16.82 -18.56
CA GLY A 120 29.01 -17.37 -18.27
C GLY A 120 30.22 -16.81 -19.03
N ASP A 121 30.10 -16.45 -20.30
CA ASP A 121 31.23 -16.06 -21.17
C ASP A 121 31.48 -14.53 -21.20
N ALA A 122 30.56 -13.75 -20.63
CA ALA A 122 30.60 -12.30 -20.71
C ALA A 122 31.42 -11.65 -19.59
N PHE A 123 31.54 -12.29 -18.42
CA PHE A 123 32.37 -11.80 -17.31
C PHE A 123 33.85 -11.68 -17.70
N GLY A 124 34.41 -12.70 -18.36
CA GLY A 124 35.81 -12.66 -18.79
C GLY A 124 36.10 -11.57 -19.82
N LYS A 125 35.14 -11.28 -20.71
CA LYS A 125 35.27 -10.21 -21.71
C LYS A 125 35.15 -8.83 -21.07
N ALA A 126 34.24 -8.68 -20.11
CA ALA A 126 34.08 -7.47 -19.32
C ALA A 126 35.36 -7.14 -18.54
N PHE A 127 35.91 -8.12 -17.82
CA PHE A 127 37.16 -7.95 -17.08
C PHE A 127 38.35 -7.57 -17.97
N VAL A 128 38.49 -8.21 -19.14
CA VAL A 128 39.55 -7.86 -20.10
C VAL A 128 39.34 -6.46 -20.68
N ALA A 129 38.10 -6.08 -20.98
CA ALA A 129 37.78 -4.74 -21.47
C ALA A 129 38.11 -3.69 -20.41
N GLU A 130 37.75 -3.90 -19.14
CA GLU A 130 38.06 -3.01 -18.02
C GLU A 130 39.58 -2.77 -17.87
N ASN A 131 40.37 -3.85 -17.85
CA ASN A 131 41.82 -3.77 -17.77
C ASN A 131 42.43 -3.10 -19.01
N ALA A 132 41.89 -3.38 -20.21
CA ALA A 132 42.35 -2.77 -21.45
C ALA A 132 42.03 -1.26 -21.50
N VAL A 133 40.90 -0.82 -20.93
CA VAL A 133 40.57 0.61 -20.82
C VAL A 133 41.54 1.31 -19.87
N ALA A 134 41.84 0.72 -18.72
CA ALA A 134 42.76 1.29 -17.74
C ALA A 134 44.23 1.25 -18.17
N GLY A 135 44.60 0.34 -19.07
CA GLY A 135 46.00 0.08 -19.42
C GLY A 135 46.78 1.34 -19.81
N GLY A 136 47.84 1.63 -19.06
CA GLY A 136 48.73 2.77 -19.26
C GLY A 136 48.27 4.07 -18.58
N ALA A 137 47.08 4.09 -17.97
CA ALA A 137 46.61 5.24 -17.18
C ALA A 137 47.25 5.27 -15.77
N ASP A 138 47.69 4.12 -15.28
CA ASP A 138 48.38 3.88 -14.00
C ASP A 138 49.60 4.79 -13.78
N GLN A 139 50.30 5.15 -14.85
CA GLN A 139 51.54 5.95 -14.78
C GLN A 139 51.32 7.45 -14.55
N PHE A 140 50.07 7.91 -14.49
CA PHE A 140 49.72 9.33 -14.50
C PHE A 140 49.16 9.83 -13.17
N VAL A 141 49.75 9.42 -12.05
CA VAL A 141 49.36 9.88 -10.69
C VAL A 141 49.37 11.41 -10.59
N ASP A 142 50.46 12.05 -11.02
CA ASP A 142 50.61 13.52 -10.94
C ASP A 142 49.90 14.26 -12.08
N ARG A 143 49.31 13.54 -13.04
CA ARG A 143 48.68 14.11 -14.25
C ARG A 143 47.37 13.39 -14.58
N PRO A 144 46.36 13.42 -13.69
CA PRO A 144 45.13 12.65 -13.84
C PRO A 144 44.36 12.99 -15.13
N LEU A 145 44.53 14.20 -15.68
CA LEU A 145 43.94 14.55 -16.97
C LEU A 145 44.52 13.74 -18.15
N GLU A 146 45.80 13.37 -18.09
CA GLU A 146 46.41 12.50 -19.11
C GLU A 146 45.90 11.06 -18.96
N ALA A 147 45.71 10.55 -17.73
CA ALA A 147 45.05 9.27 -17.48
C ALA A 147 43.65 9.23 -18.14
N VAL A 148 42.84 10.27 -17.97
CA VAL A 148 41.50 10.36 -18.59
C VAL A 148 41.58 10.29 -20.12
N LYS A 149 42.58 10.92 -20.74
CA LYS A 149 42.77 10.85 -22.21
C LYS A 149 43.13 9.45 -22.68
N VAL A 150 44.04 8.77 -21.97
CA VAL A 150 44.43 7.39 -22.27
C VAL A 150 43.21 6.48 -22.18
N VAL A 151 42.46 6.58 -21.08
CA VAL A 151 41.23 5.83 -20.84
C VAL A 151 40.19 6.07 -21.96
N ALA A 152 39.99 7.32 -22.38
CA ALA A 152 39.07 7.64 -23.47
C ALA A 152 39.53 7.07 -24.83
N VAL A 153 40.83 7.10 -25.13
CA VAL A 153 41.38 6.53 -26.37
C VAL A 153 41.27 5.00 -26.38
N ASN A 154 41.57 4.35 -25.25
CA ASN A 154 41.45 2.91 -25.12
C ASN A 154 39.98 2.46 -25.25
N TYR A 155 39.06 3.20 -24.64
CA TYR A 155 37.62 2.98 -24.79
C TYR A 155 37.20 3.06 -26.28
N ASP A 156 37.63 4.09 -27.00
CA ASP A 156 37.31 4.24 -28.44
C ASP A 156 37.87 3.09 -29.28
N ALA A 157 39.03 2.53 -28.90
CA ALA A 157 39.59 1.35 -29.55
C ALA A 157 38.72 0.11 -29.32
N LEU A 158 38.20 -0.09 -28.12
CA LEU A 158 37.30 -1.20 -27.79
C LEU A 158 35.92 -1.07 -28.44
N VAL A 159 35.39 0.15 -28.56
CA VAL A 159 34.16 0.42 -29.32
C VAL A 159 34.36 0.06 -30.79
N LYS A 160 35.49 0.48 -31.40
CA LYS A 160 35.82 0.11 -32.78
C LYS A 160 36.01 -1.40 -32.98
N ALA A 161 36.50 -2.09 -31.96
CA ALA A 161 36.64 -3.54 -31.95
C ALA A 161 35.31 -4.29 -31.70
N GLY A 162 34.22 -3.56 -31.40
CA GLY A 162 32.91 -4.15 -31.08
C GLY A 162 32.86 -4.87 -29.73
N VAL A 163 33.83 -4.60 -28.84
CA VAL A 163 33.91 -5.21 -27.50
C VAL A 163 33.02 -4.45 -26.51
N VAL A 164 32.87 -3.14 -26.70
CA VAL A 164 32.08 -2.25 -25.84
C VAL A 164 31.01 -1.56 -26.69
N PRO A 165 29.78 -1.37 -26.18
CA PRO A 165 28.71 -0.73 -26.94
C PRO A 165 29.03 0.73 -27.30
N ASP A 166 28.87 1.07 -28.58
CA ASP A 166 28.87 2.45 -29.06
C ASP A 166 27.55 3.15 -28.67
N GLY A 167 27.63 4.43 -28.35
CA GLY A 167 26.45 5.25 -28.13
C GLY A 167 26.62 6.36 -27.12
N ALA A 168 25.66 7.29 -27.15
CA ALA A 168 25.56 8.33 -26.15
C ALA A 168 25.13 7.73 -24.81
N ARG A 169 25.75 8.22 -23.73
CA ARG A 169 25.25 8.00 -22.38
C ARG A 169 23.85 8.60 -22.23
N THR A 170 22.91 7.83 -21.70
CA THR A 170 21.63 8.36 -21.23
C THR A 170 21.85 8.98 -19.86
N ILE A 171 22.18 10.28 -19.83
CA ILE A 171 22.07 11.08 -18.61
C ILE A 171 20.58 11.26 -18.36
N GLU A 172 19.96 10.30 -17.67
CA GLU A 172 18.57 10.47 -17.25
C GLU A 172 18.53 11.57 -16.19
N PRO A 173 17.89 12.73 -16.45
CA PRO A 173 17.72 13.74 -15.42
C PRO A 173 16.93 13.09 -14.30
N SER A 174 17.51 13.03 -13.11
CA SER A 174 16.96 12.30 -11.97
C SER A 174 15.67 12.93 -11.40
N ALA A 175 15.40 14.20 -11.73
CA ALA A 175 14.29 14.98 -11.17
C ALA A 175 12.85 14.51 -11.49
N PRO A 176 12.48 14.10 -12.73
CA PRO A 176 11.09 13.77 -13.08
C PRO A 176 10.57 12.52 -12.36
N ARG A 177 11.43 11.54 -12.09
CA ARG A 177 11.05 10.31 -11.38
C ARG A 177 10.71 10.58 -9.92
N TYR A 178 11.44 11.47 -9.25
CA TYR A 178 11.11 11.87 -7.86
C TYR A 178 9.78 12.62 -7.77
N VAL A 179 9.47 13.48 -8.75
CA VAL A 179 8.19 14.21 -8.78
C VAL A 179 7.01 13.25 -8.95
N LEU A 180 7.14 12.26 -9.83
CA LEU A 180 6.12 11.23 -10.02
C LEU A 180 5.95 10.35 -8.78
N ALA A 181 7.05 9.98 -8.12
CA ALA A 181 7.00 9.21 -6.88
C ALA A 181 6.31 9.99 -5.74
N VAL A 182 6.66 11.27 -5.55
CA VAL A 182 6.03 12.13 -4.54
C VAL A 182 4.55 12.35 -4.86
N ALA A 183 4.21 12.62 -6.13
CA ALA A 183 2.82 12.78 -6.55
C ALA A 183 1.99 11.51 -6.32
N ALA A 184 2.54 10.33 -6.60
CA ALA A 184 1.89 9.06 -6.34
C ALA A 184 1.64 8.85 -4.84
N VAL A 185 2.66 9.08 -3.99
CA VAL A 185 2.53 8.97 -2.53
C VAL A 185 1.47 9.94 -1.99
N LEU A 186 1.51 11.21 -2.41
CA LEU A 186 0.53 12.22 -2.00
C LEU A 186 -0.89 11.87 -2.44
N THR A 187 -1.05 11.29 -3.64
CA THR A 187 -2.37 10.88 -4.15
C THR A 187 -2.93 9.71 -3.34
N VAL A 188 -2.08 8.72 -3.01
CA VAL A 188 -2.50 7.56 -2.20
C VAL A 188 -2.84 7.97 -0.77
N VAL A 189 -1.98 8.76 -0.12
CA VAL A 189 -2.20 9.25 1.24
C VAL A 189 -3.41 10.18 1.28
N GLY A 190 -3.51 11.10 0.33
CA GLY A 190 -4.64 12.02 0.18
C GLY A 190 -5.96 11.26 -0.03
N GLY A 191 -5.98 10.27 -0.92
CA GLY A 191 -7.13 9.41 -1.15
C GLY A 191 -7.53 8.61 0.09
N ALA A 192 -6.57 8.04 0.81
CA ALA A 192 -6.82 7.29 2.04
C ALA A 192 -7.40 8.18 3.15
N VAL A 193 -6.85 9.39 3.34
CA VAL A 193 -7.34 10.38 4.30
C VAL A 193 -8.75 10.83 3.94
N ALA A 194 -9.01 11.11 2.66
CA ALA A 194 -10.34 11.51 2.19
C ALA A 194 -11.39 10.42 2.46
N VAL A 195 -11.08 9.17 2.13
CA VAL A 195 -11.96 8.02 2.39
C VAL A 195 -12.19 7.83 3.90
N PHE A 196 -11.14 7.95 4.72
CA PHE A 196 -11.26 7.85 6.18
C PHE A 196 -12.16 8.95 6.76
N LEU A 197 -12.00 10.20 6.32
CA LEU A 197 -12.79 11.33 6.81
C LEU A 197 -14.26 11.23 6.38
N VAL A 198 -14.53 10.82 5.13
CA VAL A 198 -15.89 10.59 4.62
C VAL A 198 -16.54 9.43 5.37
N GLY A 199 -15.85 8.30 5.52
CA GLY A 199 -16.33 7.14 6.26
C GLY A 199 -16.61 7.44 7.73
N ARG A 200 -15.75 8.24 8.39
CA ARG A 200 -15.95 8.68 9.78
C ARG A 200 -17.15 9.61 9.92
N ARG A 201 -17.42 10.46 8.92
CA ARG A 201 -18.56 11.38 8.92
C ARG A 201 -19.88 10.63 8.68
N VAL A 202 -19.90 9.70 7.73
CA VAL A 202 -21.06 8.84 7.45
C VAL A 202 -21.33 7.90 8.63
N GLY A 203 -20.30 7.33 9.24
CA GLY A 203 -20.43 6.48 10.43
C GLY A 203 -20.98 7.22 11.65
N ARG A 204 -20.59 8.48 11.88
CA ARG A 204 -21.18 9.32 12.94
C ARG A 204 -22.64 9.66 12.66
N LEU A 205 -22.99 9.93 11.40
CA LEU A 205 -24.37 10.23 10.99
C LEU A 205 -25.27 8.98 11.05
N ALA A 206 -24.74 7.78 10.80
CA ALA A 206 -25.45 6.51 10.91
C ALA A 206 -25.60 6.05 12.38
N ALA A 207 -24.56 6.23 13.21
CA ALA A 207 -24.61 5.94 14.64
C ALA A 207 -25.58 6.86 15.40
N GLY A 208 -25.73 8.12 14.96
CA GLY A 208 -26.72 9.05 15.51
C GLY A 208 -28.18 8.72 15.19
N ARG A 209 -28.46 7.88 14.18
CA ARG A 209 -29.82 7.49 13.77
C ARG A 209 -30.25 6.09 14.24
N SER A 210 -29.32 5.19 14.52
CA SER A 210 -29.66 3.77 14.73
C SER A 210 -29.84 3.39 16.21
N GLY A 211 -29.35 4.18 17.16
CA GLY A 211 -29.40 3.84 18.59
C GLY A 211 -30.80 3.88 19.26
N GLY A 212 -31.81 4.47 18.62
CA GLY A 212 -33.18 4.54 19.18
C GLY A 212 -34.21 3.66 18.47
N GLY A 213 -34.00 3.33 17.19
CA GLY A 213 -34.98 2.62 16.38
C GLY A 213 -34.98 1.10 16.58
N GLU A 214 -33.80 0.49 16.73
CA GLU A 214 -33.67 -0.97 16.79
C GLU A 214 -34.29 -1.54 18.09
N ALA A 215 -34.07 -0.90 19.23
CA ALA A 215 -34.66 -1.33 20.51
C ALA A 215 -36.19 -1.20 20.55
N LEU A 216 -36.77 -0.21 19.86
CA LEU A 216 -38.22 0.00 19.79
C LEU A 216 -38.88 -0.92 18.75
N SER A 217 -38.17 -1.24 17.66
CA SER A 217 -38.62 -2.19 16.64
C SER A 217 -38.73 -3.61 17.20
N ASP A 218 -37.71 -4.09 17.92
CA ASP A 218 -37.71 -5.44 18.49
C ASP A 218 -38.82 -5.64 19.54
N ALA A 219 -39.06 -4.62 20.37
CA ALA A 219 -40.16 -4.64 21.33
C ALA A 219 -41.54 -4.71 20.65
N ARG A 220 -41.72 -4.03 19.51
CA ARG A 220 -42.98 -4.03 18.75
C ARG A 220 -43.21 -5.34 17.99
N VAL A 221 -42.16 -5.91 17.39
CA VAL A 221 -42.23 -7.22 16.72
C VAL A 221 -42.62 -8.31 17.73
N SER A 222 -42.01 -8.31 18.91
CA SER A 222 -42.35 -9.23 20.00
C SER A 222 -43.80 -9.07 20.48
N LEU A 223 -44.27 -7.83 20.64
CA LEU A 223 -45.65 -7.55 21.06
C LEU A 223 -46.68 -8.01 20.02
N ASN A 224 -46.44 -7.72 18.74
CA ASN A 224 -47.34 -8.12 17.65
C ASN A 224 -47.41 -9.64 17.51
N ALA A 225 -46.29 -10.35 17.67
CA ALA A 225 -46.28 -11.81 17.66
C ALA A 225 -47.16 -12.40 18.77
N LYS A 226 -47.06 -11.86 20.00
CA LYS A 226 -47.90 -12.31 21.13
C LYS A 226 -49.38 -11.98 20.93
N ALA A 227 -49.69 -10.82 20.36
CA ALA A 227 -51.06 -10.43 20.04
C ALA A 227 -51.69 -11.31 18.94
N ALA A 228 -50.91 -11.77 17.97
CA ALA A 228 -51.38 -12.69 16.93
C ALA A 228 -51.71 -14.08 17.50
N VAL A 229 -50.86 -14.61 18.40
CA VAL A 229 -51.13 -15.88 19.11
C VAL A 229 -52.44 -15.79 19.93
N LEU A 230 -52.68 -14.66 20.59
CA LEU A 230 -53.92 -14.41 21.31
C LEU A 230 -55.15 -14.38 20.38
N ALA A 231 -55.04 -13.74 19.21
CA ALA A 231 -56.10 -13.71 18.19
C ALA A 231 -56.52 -15.12 17.78
N GLN A 232 -55.54 -15.98 17.51
CA GLN A 232 -55.78 -17.37 17.10
C GLN A 232 -56.52 -18.16 18.18
N ARG A 233 -56.16 -17.98 19.46
CA ARG A 233 -56.84 -18.62 20.59
C ARG A 233 -58.29 -18.16 20.76
N ILE A 234 -58.57 -16.88 20.52
CA ILE A 234 -59.95 -16.36 20.55
C ILE A 234 -60.79 -16.98 19.42
N ILE A 235 -60.23 -17.12 18.22
CA ILE A 235 -60.91 -17.78 17.09
C ILE A 235 -61.20 -19.26 17.41
N GLU A 236 -60.28 -19.95 18.07
CA GLU A 236 -60.50 -21.34 18.52
C GLU A 236 -61.59 -21.44 19.60
N LEU A 237 -61.67 -20.46 20.51
CA LEU A 237 -62.71 -20.37 21.54
C LEU A 237 -64.10 -20.05 20.98
N ASP A 238 -64.19 -19.27 19.90
CA ASP A 238 -65.46 -18.88 19.25
C ASP A 238 -66.17 -20.05 18.57
N ARG A 239 -65.47 -21.17 18.33
CA ARG A 239 -66.08 -22.42 17.84
C ARG A 239 -66.91 -23.15 18.91
N ARG A 240 -66.90 -22.69 20.16
CA ARG A 240 -67.70 -23.22 21.29
C ARG A 240 -68.92 -22.32 21.55
N PRO A 241 -70.02 -22.83 22.14
CA PRO A 241 -71.16 -21.99 22.49
C PRO A 241 -70.73 -20.82 23.40
N VAL A 242 -70.97 -19.61 22.90
CA VAL A 242 -70.39 -18.36 23.41
C VAL A 242 -70.91 -18.01 24.81
N SER A 243 -70.01 -17.93 25.78
CA SER A 243 -70.27 -17.38 27.12
C SER A 243 -70.08 -15.87 27.16
N ASP A 244 -70.69 -15.20 28.14
CA ASP A 244 -70.52 -13.75 28.32
C ASP A 244 -69.07 -13.38 28.66
N GLU A 245 -68.32 -14.28 29.30
CA GLU A 245 -66.88 -14.11 29.57
C GLU A 245 -66.05 -14.14 28.28
N GLN A 246 -66.41 -14.97 27.29
CA GLN A 246 -65.74 -15.01 25.99
C GLN A 246 -66.00 -13.75 25.17
N ARG A 247 -67.24 -13.20 25.21
CA ARG A 247 -67.55 -11.92 24.53
C ARG A 247 -66.77 -10.76 25.12
N ARG A 248 -66.63 -10.72 26.45
CA ARG A 248 -65.81 -9.70 27.13
C ARG A 248 -64.34 -9.83 26.75
N LEU A 249 -63.80 -11.05 26.69
CA LEU A 249 -62.43 -11.29 26.24
C LEU A 249 -62.20 -10.80 24.80
N ALA A 250 -63.12 -11.07 23.89
CA ALA A 250 -63.04 -10.61 22.50
C ALA A 250 -63.10 -9.08 22.39
N ALA A 251 -63.96 -8.42 23.18
CA ALA A 251 -64.04 -6.96 23.23
C ALA A 251 -62.76 -6.33 23.81
N ASP A 252 -62.20 -6.92 24.89
CA ASP A 252 -60.95 -6.46 25.50
C ASP A 252 -59.75 -6.63 24.54
N TYR A 253 -59.74 -7.71 23.75
CA TYR A 253 -58.75 -7.92 22.70
C TYR A 253 -58.90 -6.91 21.55
N ALA A 254 -60.12 -6.62 21.10
CA ALA A 254 -60.37 -5.63 20.05
C ALA A 254 -59.92 -4.22 20.48
N ALA A 255 -60.16 -3.85 21.74
CA ALA A 255 -59.66 -2.60 22.31
C ALA A 255 -58.13 -2.57 22.37
N LEU A 256 -57.49 -3.68 22.78
CA LEU A 256 -56.03 -3.80 22.79
C LEU A 256 -55.42 -3.72 21.37
N ALA A 257 -56.05 -4.34 20.37
CA ALA A 257 -55.60 -4.29 18.98
C ALA A 257 -55.68 -2.86 18.40
N ALA A 258 -56.76 -2.12 18.75
CA ALA A 258 -56.89 -0.71 18.39
C ALA A 258 -55.82 0.17 19.06
N ASP A 259 -55.51 -0.08 20.34
CA ASP A 259 -54.45 0.63 21.07
C ASP A 259 -53.05 0.40 20.44
N ILE A 260 -52.77 -0.84 20.02
CA ILE A 260 -51.49 -1.19 19.34
C ILE A 260 -51.38 -0.55 17.96
N ALA A 261 -52.50 -0.45 17.23
CA ALA A 261 -52.55 0.21 15.92
C ALA A 261 -52.43 1.74 16.02
N GLY A 262 -52.98 2.35 17.08
CA GLY A 262 -53.01 3.80 17.29
C GLY A 262 -51.75 4.42 17.91
N GLN A 263 -50.85 3.63 18.50
CA GLN A 263 -49.61 4.15 19.08
C GLN A 263 -48.44 4.16 18.07
N GLU A 264 -48.13 5.34 17.54
CA GLU A 264 -46.91 5.59 16.78
C GLU A 264 -45.69 5.65 17.70
N GLY A 265 -45.08 4.48 17.95
CA GLY A 265 -43.68 4.40 18.36
C GLY A 265 -43.36 4.30 19.85
N LYS A 266 -44.34 4.08 20.74
CA LYS A 266 -44.06 3.82 22.17
C LYS A 266 -44.81 2.59 22.69
N VAL A 267 -44.16 1.42 22.68
CA VAL A 267 -44.65 0.24 23.41
C VAL A 267 -44.35 0.43 24.89
N GLY A 268 -45.33 0.92 25.65
CA GLY A 268 -45.21 1.06 27.11
C GLY A 268 -45.29 -0.30 27.83
N PRO A 269 -44.68 -0.45 29.03
CA PRO A 269 -44.73 -1.69 29.82
C PRO A 269 -46.17 -2.14 30.14
N GLY A 270 -47.13 -1.22 30.19
CA GLY A 270 -48.54 -1.53 30.40
C GLY A 270 -49.20 -2.34 29.27
N LEU A 271 -48.74 -2.20 28.01
CA LEU A 271 -49.28 -2.97 26.89
C LEU A 271 -48.80 -4.42 26.91
N VAL A 272 -47.52 -4.63 27.24
CA VAL A 272 -46.94 -5.97 27.40
C VAL A 272 -47.69 -6.74 28.48
N GLU A 273 -47.98 -6.07 29.60
CA GLU A 273 -48.71 -6.67 30.71
C GLU A 273 -50.17 -6.98 30.36
N ARG A 274 -50.85 -6.11 29.61
CA ARG A 274 -52.22 -6.36 29.12
C ARG A 274 -52.30 -7.58 28.19
N VAL A 275 -51.35 -7.72 27.26
CA VAL A 275 -51.26 -8.92 26.38
C VAL A 275 -51.08 -10.18 27.23
N ARG A 276 -50.22 -10.15 28.26
CA ARG A 276 -49.98 -11.28 29.16
C ARG A 276 -51.25 -11.68 29.91
N VAL A 277 -51.91 -10.72 30.56
CA VAL A 277 -53.14 -10.97 31.35
C VAL A 277 -54.27 -11.54 30.49
N LEU A 278 -54.45 -11.03 29.27
CA LEU A 278 -55.48 -11.55 28.35
C LEU A 278 -55.14 -12.94 27.83
N SER A 279 -53.86 -13.23 27.58
CA SER A 279 -53.40 -14.59 27.20
C SER A 279 -53.67 -15.60 28.31
N GLU A 280 -53.33 -15.28 29.55
CA GLU A 280 -53.62 -16.13 30.72
C GLU A 280 -55.13 -16.31 30.97
N ARG A 281 -55.95 -15.33 30.60
CA ARG A 281 -57.41 -15.44 30.69
C ARG A 281 -57.97 -16.32 29.57
N ALA A 282 -57.43 -16.23 28.36
CA ALA A 282 -57.79 -17.11 27.25
C ALA A 282 -57.49 -18.57 27.58
N ASP A 283 -56.33 -18.86 28.18
CA ASP A 283 -55.92 -20.22 28.54
C ASP A 283 -56.83 -20.84 29.59
N ARG A 284 -57.15 -20.07 30.63
CA ARG A 284 -58.13 -20.51 31.66
C ARG A 284 -59.51 -20.81 31.09
N LEU A 285 -59.92 -20.13 30.01
CA LEU A 285 -61.20 -20.39 29.35
C LEU A 285 -61.12 -21.59 28.38
N ALA A 286 -59.97 -21.83 27.76
CA ALA A 286 -59.75 -22.99 26.90
C ALA A 286 -59.77 -24.31 27.69
N ASP A 287 -59.18 -24.30 28.89
CA ASP A 287 -59.07 -25.45 29.79
C ASP A 287 -60.36 -25.79 30.57
N ARG A 288 -61.39 -24.94 30.50
CA ARG A 288 -62.68 -25.23 31.14
C ARG A 288 -63.47 -26.26 30.32
N PRO A 289 -63.96 -27.36 30.94
CA PRO A 289 -64.82 -28.32 30.25
C PRO A 289 -66.16 -27.67 29.86
N ALA A 290 -66.62 -27.92 28.63
CA ALA A 290 -67.86 -27.36 28.11
C ALA A 290 -69.05 -27.82 28.97
N LYS A 291 -69.80 -26.87 29.53
CA LYS A 291 -70.98 -27.17 30.34
C LYS A 291 -72.06 -27.83 29.46
N PRO A 292 -72.57 -29.03 29.80
CA PRO A 292 -73.55 -29.71 28.96
C PRO A 292 -74.84 -28.87 28.87
N ARG A 293 -75.30 -28.60 27.64
CA ARG A 293 -76.59 -27.91 27.40
C ARG A 293 -77.71 -28.79 27.96
N ARG A 294 -78.38 -28.31 29.01
CA ARG A 294 -79.67 -28.84 29.45
C ARG A 294 -80.68 -28.60 28.32
N LYS A 295 -81.26 -29.67 27.76
CA LYS A 295 -82.41 -29.58 26.86
C LYS A 295 -83.67 -29.36 27.72
N SER A 296 -84.47 -28.37 27.30
CA SER A 296 -85.72 -27.81 27.87
C SER A 296 -85.62 -27.27 29.30
#